data_AF-A0A3R5V6S1-F1
#
_entry.id   AF-A0A3R5V6S1-F1
#
_cell.length_a   1.000
_cell.length_b   1.000
_cell.length_c   1.000
_cell.angle_alpha   90.00
_cell.angle_beta   90.00
_cell.angle_gamma   90.00
#
_symmetry.space_group_name_H-M   'P 1'
#
loop_
_entity.id
_entity.type
_entity.pdbx_description
1 polymer ?
#
loop_
_entity_poly.entity_id
_entity_poly.type
_entity_poly.pdbx_seq_one_letter_code
_entity_poly.pdbx_strand_id
1 'polypeptide(L)' 'MNWKRGIVTFDDGSSYDSEFLVNEEGQIYNVKVFKNGEAIKEVEAEEFAEKLGKSVEDIYPYKASFGENIYK' A
#
# COMPACT_ATOMS: atom_id res chain seq x y z
N MET A 1 2.44 -3.01 15.20
CA MET A 1 1.98 -2.59 13.86
C MET A 1 0.67 -1.85 14.03
N ASN A 2 0.48 -0.73 13.34
CA ASN A 2 -0.72 0.12 13.44
C ASN A 2 -1.29 0.42 12.06
N TRP A 3 -2.61 0.40 11.94
CA TRP A 3 -3.29 0.87 10.74
C TRP A 3 -3.30 2.39 10.68
N LYS A 4 -2.88 2.96 9.54
CA LYS A 4 -2.89 4.41 9.27
C LYS A 4 -3.76 4.70 8.05
N ARG A 5 -4.60 5.72 8.14
CA ARG A 5 -5.41 6.21 7.01
C ARG A 5 -4.58 7.10 6.09
N GLY A 6 -4.86 7.05 4.79
CA GLY A 6 -4.27 7.91 3.78
C GLY A 6 -5.01 7.79 2.44
N ILE A 7 -4.33 8.15 1.36
CA ILE A 7 -4.85 8.11 -0.01
C ILE A 7 -3.88 7.32 -0.89
N VAL A 8 -4.41 6.41 -1.72
CA VAL A 8 -3.68 5.79 -2.84
C VAL A 8 -4.08 6.50 -4.13
N THR A 9 -3.10 6.87 -4.95
CA THR A 9 -3.33 7.36 -6.31
C THR A 9 -2.77 6.36 -7.30
N PHE A 10 -3.56 5.94 -8.28
CA PHE A 10 -3.16 5.01 -9.33
C PHE A 10 -2.58 5.76 -10.54
N ASP A 11 -1.89 5.05 -11.43
CA ASP A 11 -1.22 5.61 -12.62
C ASP A 11 -2.20 6.25 -13.63
N ASP A 12 -3.50 5.92 -13.54
CA ASP A 12 -4.56 6.57 -14.32
C ASP A 12 -5.01 7.92 -13.73
N GLY A 13 -4.42 8.34 -12.61
CA GLY A 13 -4.71 9.59 -11.89
C GLY A 13 -5.88 9.50 -10.91
N SER A 14 -6.50 8.33 -10.75
CA SER A 14 -7.59 8.15 -9.78
C SER A 14 -7.07 8.02 -8.35
N SER A 15 -7.75 8.64 -7.39
CA SER A 15 -7.38 8.63 -5.97
C SER A 15 -8.49 8.02 -5.11
N TYR A 16 -8.09 7.26 -4.10
CA TYR A 16 -8.99 6.51 -3.21
C TYR A 16 -8.53 6.57 -1.76
N ASP A 17 -9.49 6.60 -0.84
CA ASP A 17 -9.23 6.42 0.59
C ASP A 17 -8.57 5.05 0.82
N SER A 18 -7.60 5.00 1.73
CA SER A 18 -6.86 3.77 2.00
C SER A 18 -6.42 3.64 3.45
N GLU A 19 -6.20 2.40 3.89
CA GLU A 19 -5.58 2.06 5.16
C GLU A 19 -4.31 1.25 4.93
N PHE A 20 -3.25 1.63 5.62
CA PHE A 20 -1.92 1.01 5.54
C PHE A 20 -1.59 0.36 6.86
N LEU A 21 -1.23 -0.93 6.85
CA LEU A 21 -0.67 -1.59 8.02
C LEU A 21 0.82 -1.25 8.10
N VAL A 22 1.20 -0.40 9.05
CA VAL A 22 2.57 0.13 9.15
C VAL A 22 3.24 -0.34 10.44
N ASN A 23 4.52 -0.72 10.36
CA ASN A 23 5.33 -1.00 11.55
C ASN A 23 5.96 0.28 12.14
N GLU A 24 6.73 0.14 13.21
CA GLU A 24 7.38 1.26 13.92
C GLU A 24 8.45 1.96 13.07
N GLU A 25 9.03 1.26 12.10
CA GLU A 25 10.03 1.76 11.16
C GLU A 25 9.42 2.42 9.92
N GLY A 26 8.09 2.51 9.84
CA GLY A 26 7.39 3.14 8.71
C GLY A 26 7.18 2.22 7.50
N GLN A 27 7.45 0.92 7.63
CA GLN A 27 7.31 -0.06 6.55
C GLN A 27 5.85 -0.52 6.42
N ILE A 28 5.37 -0.65 5.18
CA ILE A 28 3.98 -1.03 4.86
C ILE A 28 3.90 -2.54 4.64
N TYR A 29 2.94 -3.18 5.31
CA TYR A 29 2.72 -4.63 5.26
C TYR A 29 1.46 -5.02 4.50
N ASN A 30 0.43 -4.18 4.57
CA ASN A 30 -0.84 -4.42 3.88
C ASN A 30 -1.45 -3.06 3.51
N VAL A 31 -2.16 -3.02 2.39
CA VAL A 31 -2.90 -1.85 1.91
C VAL A 31 -4.34 -2.24 1.62
N LYS A 32 -5.29 -1.52 2.22
CA LYS A 32 -6.71 -1.57 1.88
C LYS A 32 -7.07 -0.31 1.13
N VAL A 33 -7.70 -0.46 -0.03
CA VAL A 33 -8.22 0.64 -0.84
C VAL A 33 -9.73 0.64 -0.76
N PHE A 34 -10.32 1.77 -0.44
CA PHE A 34 -11.74 1.95 -0.25
C PHE A 34 -12.37 2.77 -1.37
N LYS A 35 -13.60 2.43 -1.72
CA LYS A 35 -14.46 3.22 -2.59
C LYS A 35 -15.84 3.26 -1.95
N ASN A 36 -16.38 4.46 -1.74
CA ASN A 36 -17.67 4.67 -1.08
C ASN A 36 -17.77 4.01 0.32
N GLY A 37 -16.64 3.93 1.05
CA GLY A 37 -16.59 3.32 2.38
C GLY A 37 -16.42 1.80 2.41
N GLU A 38 -16.40 1.13 1.25
CA GLU A 38 -16.17 -0.32 1.15
C GLU A 38 -14.77 -0.61 0.60
N ALA A 39 -14.09 -1.62 1.15
CA ALA A 39 -12.80 -2.06 0.65
C ALA A 39 -12.98 -2.75 -0.71
N ILE A 40 -12.44 -2.15 -1.77
CA ILE A 40 -12.53 -2.67 -3.14
C ILE A 40 -11.27 -3.44 -3.56
N LYS A 41 -10.17 -3.25 -2.82
CA LYS A 41 -8.91 -3.96 -3.05
C LYS A 41 -8.14 -4.05 -1.75
N GLU A 42 -7.73 -5.25 -1.39
CA GLU A 42 -6.74 -5.51 -0.36
C GLU A 42 -5.50 -6.05 -1.05
N VAL A 43 -4.35 -5.47 -0.76
CA VAL A 43 -3.06 -5.95 -1.26
C VAL A 43 -2.32 -6.51 -0.08
N GLU A 44 -2.50 -7.80 0.12
CA GLU A 44 -1.73 -8.54 1.09
C GLU A 44 -0.34 -8.82 0.54
N ALA A 45 0.61 -8.82 1.45
CA ALA A 45 2.00 -9.13 1.19
C ALA A 45 2.24 -10.43 0.45
N GLU A 46 1.51 -11.43 0.88
CA GLU A 46 1.65 -12.80 0.43
C GLU A 46 1.13 -12.92 -1.01
N GLU A 47 -0.04 -12.33 -1.28
CA GLU A 47 -0.60 -12.24 -2.64
C GLU A 47 0.33 -11.44 -3.58
N PHE A 48 0.96 -10.37 -3.07
CA PHE A 48 1.87 -9.55 -3.86
C PHE A 48 3.20 -10.29 -4.15
N ALA A 49 3.73 -11.03 -3.17
CA ALA A 49 4.92 -11.88 -3.33
C ALA A 49 4.69 -12.99 -4.34
N GLU A 50 3.54 -13.65 -4.24
CA GLU A 50 3.13 -14.73 -5.14
C GLU A 50 3.07 -14.25 -6.60
N LYS A 51 2.47 -13.08 -6.87
CA LYS A 51 2.44 -12.48 -8.22
C LYS A 51 3.83 -12.18 -8.79
N LEU A 52 4.78 -11.87 -7.92
CA LEU A 52 6.17 -11.58 -8.30
C LEU A 52 7.03 -12.84 -8.39
N GLY A 53 6.49 -14.02 -8.02
CA GLY A 53 7.25 -15.26 -7.91
C GLY A 53 8.39 -15.15 -6.90
N LYS A 54 8.19 -14.34 -5.85
CA LYS A 54 9.18 -14.05 -4.82
C LYS A 54 8.67 -14.53 -3.45
N SER A 55 9.58 -14.74 -2.51
CA SER A 55 9.16 -14.89 -1.12
C SER A 55 8.71 -13.55 -0.57
N VAL A 56 7.89 -13.64 0.46
CA VAL A 56 7.38 -12.49 1.20
C VAL A 56 8.55 -11.67 1.73
N GLU A 57 9.58 -12.34 2.27
CA GLU A 57 10.82 -11.74 2.77
C GLU A 57 11.65 -11.02 1.68
N ASP A 58 11.59 -11.46 0.42
CA ASP A 58 12.35 -10.85 -0.69
C ASP A 58 11.73 -9.55 -1.20
N ILE A 59 10.45 -9.34 -0.91
CA ILE A 59 9.74 -8.12 -1.26
C ILE A 59 9.52 -7.23 -0.05
N TYR A 60 9.64 -7.79 1.16
CA TYR A 60 9.61 -7.06 2.41
C TYR A 60 10.93 -6.36 2.76
N PRO A 61 10.85 -5.19 3.39
CA PRO A 61 9.74 -4.23 3.33
C PRO A 61 9.67 -3.57 1.95
N TYR A 62 8.49 -3.60 1.28
CA TYR A 62 8.36 -2.87 0.02
C TYR A 62 8.37 -1.38 0.32
N LYS A 63 9.39 -0.69 -0.22
CA LYS A 63 9.38 0.77 -0.30
C LYS A 63 8.34 1.17 -1.32
N ALA A 64 7.20 1.66 -0.85
CA ALA A 64 6.33 2.45 -1.68
C ALA A 64 6.97 3.83 -1.87
N SER A 65 7.39 4.15 -3.08
CA SER A 65 7.61 5.54 -3.47
C SER A 65 6.24 6.12 -3.77
N PHE A 66 5.66 6.84 -2.81
CA PHE A 66 4.63 7.81 -3.12
C PHE A 66 5.36 8.88 -3.91
N GLY A 67 5.00 9.07 -5.18
CA GLY A 67 5.64 10.07 -6.03
C GLY A 67 5.73 11.38 -5.25
N GLU A 68 6.95 11.82 -4.96
CA GLU A 68 7.20 13.16 -4.47
C GLU A 68 6.71 14.10 -5.56
N ASN A 69 5.47 14.59 -5.43
CA ASN A 69 5.21 15.96 -5.85
C ASN A 69 5.74 16.86 -4.76
N ILE A 70 7.06 17.02 -4.84
CA ILE A 70 7.82 18.25 -4.62
C ILE A 70 6.87 19.45 -4.67
N TYR A 71 6.53 20.02 -3.52
CA TYR A 71 6.07 21.40 -3.48
C TYR A 71 7.20 22.27 -4.06
N LYS A 72 6.94 22.88 -5.22
CA LYS A 72 7.63 24.07 -5.70
C LYS A 72 6.61 25.18 -5.87
#